data_AF-A0A429BJF0-F1
#
_entry.id   AF-A0A429BJF0-F1
#
_cell.length_a   1.000
_cell.length_b   1.000
_cell.length_c   1.000
_cell.angle_alpha   90.00
_cell.angle_beta   90.00
_cell.angle_gamma   90.00
#
_symmetry.space_group_name_H-M   'P 1'
#
loop_
_entity.id
_entity.type
_entity.pdbx_description
1 polymer ?
#
loop_
_entity_poly.entity_id
_entity_poly.type
_entity_poly.pdbx_seq_one_letter_code
_entity_poly.pdbx_strand_id
1 'polypeptide(L)'
;MSDSDTPWEPPIAGSEADHLLGALDRLRTTFRWKADGLDAAGLRARVAAALAEGGPEQLVHLSWPDGRHASLRRLLCDLIEEYGRHTGHADLLREAVDGLVGEDPPSGWKPRGAAAQDVPSRA
;
A
#
# COMPACT_ATOMS: atom_id res chain seq x y z
N MET A 1 7.67 16.74 22.89
CA MET A 1 6.86 15.55 22.55
C MET A 1 7.76 14.36 22.84
N SER A 2 7.46 13.59 23.88
CA SER A 2 8.17 12.32 24.10
C SER A 2 7.74 11.33 23.01
N ASP A 3 8.63 10.38 22.66
CA ASP A 3 8.32 9.24 21.76
C ASP A 3 7.04 8.45 22.16
N SER A 4 6.49 8.70 23.36
CA SER A 4 5.27 8.06 23.87
C SER A 4 3.96 8.55 23.25
N ASP A 5 3.89 9.78 22.72
CA ASP A 5 2.63 10.34 22.22
C ASP A 5 2.30 9.88 20.79
N THR A 6 3.34 9.50 20.04
CA THR A 6 3.26 8.94 18.68
C THR A 6 4.10 7.67 18.61
N PRO A 7 3.73 6.58 19.32
CA PRO A 7 4.53 5.34 19.35
C PRO A 7 4.69 4.67 17.97
N TRP A 8 4.01 5.18 16.95
CA TRP A 8 4.13 4.79 15.55
C TRP A 8 5.11 5.67 14.76
N GLU A 9 5.81 6.63 15.36
CA GLU A 9 6.84 7.42 14.69
C GLU A 9 8.22 6.79 14.85
N PRO A 10 9.03 6.71 13.77
CA PRO A 10 10.44 6.37 13.92
C PRO A 10 11.11 7.34 14.89
N PRO A 11 12.04 6.86 15.72
CA PRO A 11 12.72 7.72 16.69
C PRO A 11 13.50 8.82 15.98
N ILE A 12 13.61 9.99 16.61
CA ILE A 12 14.40 11.12 16.07
C ILE A 12 15.89 10.75 15.95
N ALA A 13 16.38 9.89 16.85
CA ALA A 13 17.72 9.31 16.82
C ALA A 13 17.67 7.87 17.34
N GLY A 14 18.42 6.97 16.70
CA GLY A 14 18.41 5.53 17.02
C GLY A 14 19.30 4.75 16.06
N SER A 15 19.45 3.44 16.31
CA SER A 15 20.14 2.55 15.38
C SER A 15 19.37 2.42 14.05
N GLU A 16 20.01 1.85 13.02
CA GLU A 16 19.33 1.50 11.77
C GLU A 16 18.13 0.57 12.02
N ALA A 17 18.31 -0.42 12.90
CA ALA A 17 17.23 -1.33 13.29
C ALA A 17 16.05 -0.59 13.95
N ASP A 18 16.32 0.40 14.81
CA ASP A 18 15.27 1.19 15.47
C ASP A 18 14.45 2.00 14.46
N HIS A 19 15.12 2.60 13.45
CA HIS A 19 14.44 3.33 12.39
C HIS A 19 13.60 2.42 11.49
N LEU A 20 14.11 1.24 11.13
CA LEU A 20 13.38 0.27 10.31
C LEU A 20 12.13 -0.25 11.03
N LEU A 21 12.26 -0.60 12.31
CA LEU A 21 11.14 -1.06 13.12
C LEU A 21 10.10 0.05 13.32
N GLY A 22 10.54 1.27 13.64
CA GLY A 22 9.66 2.43 13.76
C GLY A 22 8.93 2.78 12.45
N ALA A 23 9.60 2.64 11.30
CA ALA A 23 8.97 2.83 10.00
C ALA A 23 7.90 1.78 9.70
N LEU A 24 8.15 0.51 10.05
CA LEU A 24 7.17 -0.56 9.91
C LEU A 24 5.95 -0.33 10.82
N ASP A 25 6.17 0.12 12.05
CA ASP A 25 5.07 0.41 12.99
C ASP A 25 4.27 1.65 12.55
N ARG A 26 4.92 2.64 11.94
CA ARG A 26 4.24 3.76 11.26
C ARG A 26 3.32 3.28 10.16
N LEU A 27 3.83 2.42 9.28
CA LEU A 27 3.06 1.87 8.15
C LEU A 27 1.87 1.05 8.64
N ARG A 28 2.07 0.16 9.62
CA ARG A 28 1.00 -0.66 10.22
C ARG A 28 -0.07 0.19 10.88
N THR A 29 0.32 1.21 11.64
CA THR A 29 -0.62 2.10 12.34
C THR A 29 -1.39 2.96 11.35
N THR A 30 -0.72 3.48 10.33
CA THR A 30 -1.36 4.24 9.25
C THR A 30 -2.37 3.37 8.48
N PHE A 31 -2.02 2.12 8.19
CA PHE A 31 -2.95 1.18 7.54
C PHE A 31 -4.16 0.91 8.43
N ARG A 32 -3.95 0.61 9.72
CA ARG A 32 -5.04 0.38 10.67
C ARG A 32 -5.96 1.59 10.78
N TRP A 33 -5.41 2.80 10.92
CA TRP A 33 -6.21 4.03 10.95
C TRP A 33 -7.04 4.22 9.69
N LYS A 34 -6.45 3.99 8.51
CA LYS A 34 -7.16 4.10 7.23
C LYS A 34 -8.22 3.01 7.03
N ALA A 35 -8.05 1.85 7.65
CA ALA A 35 -8.97 0.73 7.59
C ALA A 35 -9.97 0.68 8.75
N ASP A 36 -9.86 1.61 9.71
CA ASP A 36 -10.67 1.58 10.92
C ASP A 36 -12.15 1.76 10.62
N GLY A 37 -13.00 1.01 11.33
CA GLY A 37 -14.45 0.99 11.09
C GLY A 37 -14.89 0.29 9.79
N LEU A 38 -13.97 -0.22 8.96
CA LEU A 38 -14.34 -1.01 7.77
C LEU A 38 -14.42 -2.50 8.11
N ASP A 39 -15.57 -3.10 7.84
CA ASP A 39 -15.69 -4.55 7.84
C ASP A 39 -15.12 -5.17 6.54
N ALA A 40 -15.16 -6.49 6.43
CA ALA A 40 -14.63 -7.16 5.25
C ALA A 40 -15.36 -6.76 3.95
N ALA A 41 -16.64 -6.37 4.02
CA ALA A 41 -17.37 -5.85 2.87
C ALA A 41 -16.93 -4.41 2.52
N GLY A 42 -16.69 -3.57 3.52
CA GLY A 42 -16.14 -2.21 3.38
C GLY A 42 -14.72 -2.19 2.82
N LEU A 43 -13.84 -3.09 3.27
CA LEU A 43 -12.51 -3.29 2.68
C LEU A 43 -12.57 -3.79 1.23
N ARG A 44 -13.66 -4.49 0.87
CA ARG A 44 -13.94 -4.97 -0.49
C ARG A 44 -14.81 -4.00 -1.28
N ALA A 45 -15.31 -2.91 -0.68
CA ALA A 45 -16.10 -1.90 -1.38
C ALA A 45 -15.15 -1.20 -2.33
N ARG A 46 -15.20 -1.66 -3.59
CA ARG A 46 -14.14 -1.39 -4.56
C ARG A 46 -14.19 0.07 -4.96
N VAL A 47 -13.02 0.55 -5.38
CA VAL A 47 -12.87 1.73 -6.25
C VAL A 47 -13.98 1.79 -7.33
N ALA A 48 -14.41 0.65 -7.86
CA ALA A 48 -15.53 0.56 -8.80
C ALA A 48 -16.88 1.08 -8.26
N ALA A 49 -17.22 0.82 -7.00
CA ALA A 49 -18.45 1.33 -6.39
C ALA A 49 -18.36 2.86 -6.18
N ALA A 50 -17.23 3.36 -5.67
CA ALA A 50 -16.99 4.79 -5.53
C ALA A 50 -16.99 5.53 -6.88
N LEU A 51 -16.43 4.89 -7.93
CA LEU A 51 -16.49 5.40 -9.30
C LEU A 51 -17.91 5.38 -9.87
N ALA A 52 -18.72 4.36 -9.55
CA ALA A 52 -20.11 4.29 -10.01
C ALA A 52 -21.01 5.31 -9.30
N GLU A 53 -20.72 5.63 -8.04
CA GLU A 53 -21.51 6.55 -7.23
C GLU A 53 -21.21 8.03 -7.54
N GLY A 54 -19.94 8.43 -7.48
CA GLY A 54 -19.54 9.84 -7.60
C GLY A 54 -18.57 10.14 -8.74
N GLY A 55 -18.15 9.11 -9.47
CA GLY A 55 -17.18 9.27 -10.56
C GLY A 55 -15.79 9.68 -10.08
N PRO A 56 -14.86 9.90 -11.03
CA PRO A 56 -13.47 10.24 -10.72
C PRO A 56 -13.29 11.65 -10.12
N GLU A 57 -14.26 12.56 -10.31
CA GLU A 57 -14.18 13.93 -9.78
C GLU A 57 -14.70 14.07 -8.34
N GLN A 58 -15.34 13.03 -7.79
CA GLN A 58 -15.81 13.03 -6.39
C GLN A 58 -14.69 13.46 -5.44
N LEU A 59 -14.98 14.42 -4.57
CA LEU A 59 -14.06 14.81 -3.52
C LEU A 59 -14.00 13.71 -2.44
N VAL A 60 -12.80 13.36 -2.03
CA VAL A 60 -12.55 12.42 -0.93
C VAL A 60 -12.24 13.18 0.36
N HIS A 61 -12.23 12.48 1.50
CA HIS A 61 -11.95 13.09 2.80
C HIS A 61 -10.51 13.62 2.92
N LEU A 62 -9.58 13.18 2.06
CA LEU A 62 -8.21 13.70 2.01
C LEU A 62 -8.23 15.20 1.68
N SER A 63 -7.69 16.01 2.59
CA SER A 63 -7.67 17.46 2.48
C SER A 63 -6.32 18.09 2.85
N TRP A 64 -6.11 19.31 2.37
CA TRP A 64 -4.98 20.17 2.74
C TRP A 64 -5.39 21.17 3.83
N PRO A 65 -4.41 21.78 4.55
CA PRO A 65 -4.70 22.76 5.61
C PRO A 65 -5.51 23.99 5.14
N ASP A 66 -5.52 24.27 3.84
CA ASP A 66 -6.31 25.35 3.22
C ASP A 66 -7.76 24.95 2.89
N GLY A 67 -8.18 23.74 3.29
CA GLY A 67 -9.53 23.23 3.10
C GLY A 67 -9.81 22.62 1.73
N ARG A 68 -8.83 22.57 0.82
CA ARG A 68 -9.00 21.85 -0.45
C ARG A 68 -9.07 20.35 -0.22
N HIS A 69 -9.94 19.67 -0.95
CA HIS A 69 -10.06 18.22 -0.95
C HIS A 69 -9.50 17.63 -2.24
N ALA A 70 -8.90 16.43 -2.15
CA ALA A 70 -8.49 15.69 -3.32
C ALA A 70 -9.72 15.09 -4.03
N SER A 71 -9.64 14.90 -5.34
CA SER A 71 -10.60 14.05 -6.05
C SER A 71 -10.23 12.58 -5.92
N LEU A 72 -11.20 11.69 -6.13
CA LEU A 72 -10.99 10.24 -6.18
C LEU A 72 -9.95 9.89 -7.25
N ARG A 73 -9.96 10.58 -8.41
CA ARG A 73 -8.91 10.41 -9.42
C ARG A 73 -7.53 10.71 -8.86
N ARG A 74 -7.37 11.85 -8.18
CA ARG A 74 -6.07 12.23 -7.60
C ARG A 74 -5.59 11.17 -6.62
N LEU A 75 -6.47 10.73 -5.72
CA LEU A 75 -6.16 9.68 -4.74
C LEU A 75 -5.72 8.37 -5.41
N LEU A 76 -6.41 7.93 -6.47
CA LEU A 76 -6.06 6.71 -7.18
C LEU A 76 -4.74 6.82 -7.93
N CYS A 77 -4.47 7.97 -8.57
CA CYS A 77 -3.18 8.23 -9.20
C CYS A 77 -2.04 8.23 -8.19
N ASP A 78 -2.22 8.89 -7.03
CA ASP A 78 -1.23 8.91 -5.96
C ASP A 78 -0.98 7.49 -5.40
N LEU A 79 -2.02 6.66 -5.28
CA LEU A 79 -1.89 5.26 -4.86
C LEU A 79 -1.09 4.42 -5.86
N ILE A 80 -1.36 4.59 -7.16
CA ILE A 80 -0.62 3.91 -8.24
C ILE A 80 0.85 4.34 -8.23
N GLU A 81 1.11 5.64 -8.06
CA GLU A 81 2.48 6.17 -7.99
C GLU A 81 3.25 5.60 -6.80
N GLU A 82 2.66 5.61 -5.60
CA GLU A 82 3.27 5.04 -4.40
C GLU A 82 3.52 3.54 -4.56
N TYR A 83 2.53 2.81 -5.10
CA TYR A 83 2.68 1.38 -5.36
C TYR A 83 3.82 1.12 -6.35
N GLY A 84 3.89 1.88 -7.45
CA GLY A 84 4.95 1.80 -8.45
C GLY A 84 6.34 2.10 -7.88
N ARG A 85 6.48 3.10 -7.01
CA ARG A 85 7.75 3.40 -6.34
C ARG A 85 8.21 2.25 -5.45
N HIS A 86 7.29 1.64 -4.70
CA HIS A 86 7.62 0.49 -3.85
C HIS A 86 7.96 -0.77 -4.66
N THR A 87 7.17 -1.09 -5.70
CA THR A 87 7.47 -2.24 -6.56
C THR A 87 8.80 -2.04 -7.27
N GLY A 88 9.10 -0.82 -7.74
CA GLY A 88 10.39 -0.50 -8.35
C GLY A 88 11.58 -0.68 -7.40
N HIS A 89 11.46 -0.27 -6.13
CA HIS A 89 12.49 -0.55 -5.13
C HIS A 89 12.66 -2.05 -4.86
N ALA A 90 11.56 -2.78 -4.74
CA ALA A 90 11.60 -4.23 -4.57
C ALA A 90 12.24 -4.91 -5.79
N ASP A 91 12.03 -4.36 -6.98
CA ASP A 91 12.59 -4.87 -8.21
C ASP A 91 14.11 -4.73 -8.23
N LEU A 92 14.66 -3.54 -7.93
CA LEU A 92 16.11 -3.33 -7.83
C LEU A 92 16.76 -4.28 -6.81
N LEU A 93 16.10 -4.53 -5.67
CA LEU A 93 16.60 -5.48 -4.67
C LEU A 93 16.57 -6.92 -5.21
N ARG A 94 15.51 -7.31 -5.91
CA ARG A 94 15.37 -8.62 -6.54
C ARG A 94 16.46 -8.82 -7.61
N GLU A 95 16.64 -7.85 -8.51
CA GLU A 95 17.68 -7.87 -9.56
C GLU A 95 19.08 -8.00 -8.96
N ALA A 96 19.36 -7.31 -7.85
CA ALA A 96 20.65 -7.43 -7.16
C ALA A 96 20.88 -8.82 -6.53
N VAL A 97 19.80 -9.50 -6.10
CA VAL A 97 19.88 -10.82 -5.46
C VAL A 97 20.01 -11.95 -6.48
N ASP A 98 19.25 -11.91 -7.59
CA ASP A 98 19.19 -12.99 -8.56
C ASP A 98 19.96 -12.73 -9.87
N GLY A 99 20.39 -11.50 -10.11
CA GLY A 99 21.12 -11.08 -11.31
C GLY A 99 20.28 -11.03 -12.59
N LEU A 100 18.95 -11.20 -12.49
CA LEU A 100 18.02 -11.14 -13.62
C LEU A 100 17.49 -9.71 -13.77
N VAL A 101 17.07 -9.32 -14.98
CA VAL A 101 16.45 -8.01 -15.28
C VAL A 101 15.15 -8.17 -16.06
N GLY A 102 14.25 -7.18 -15.95
CA GLY A 102 13.01 -7.10 -16.74
C GLY A 102 11.72 -7.17 -15.92
N GLU A 103 10.60 -6.85 -16.58
CA GLU A 103 9.27 -6.67 -15.97
C GLU A 103 8.57 -8.00 -15.64
N ASP A 104 8.67 -8.97 -16.54
CA ASP A 104 7.94 -10.24 -16.46
C ASP A 104 8.84 -11.38 -15.97
N PRO A 105 8.30 -12.35 -15.22
CA PRO A 105 9.06 -13.55 -14.87
C PRO A 105 9.45 -14.33 -16.14
N PRO A 106 10.61 -15.01 -16.13
CA PRO A 106 11.04 -15.80 -17.28
C PRO A 106 10.04 -16.91 -17.59
N SER A 107 9.95 -17.28 -18.87
CA SER A 107 9.09 -18.36 -19.33
C SER A 107 9.30 -19.63 -18.51
N GLY A 108 8.22 -20.17 -17.95
CA GLY A 108 8.26 -21.38 -17.12
C GLY A 108 8.53 -21.15 -15.63
N TRP A 109 8.66 -19.89 -15.17
CA TRP A 109 8.74 -19.57 -13.74
C TRP A 109 7.51 -20.09 -12.98
N LYS A 110 7.74 -20.66 -11.79
CA LYS A 110 6.68 -21.12 -10.88
C LYS A 110 6.97 -20.61 -9.46
N PRO A 111 5.97 -20.10 -8.73
CA PRO A 111 6.14 -19.67 -7.35
C PRO A 111 6.53 -20.86 -6.46
N ARG A 112 7.57 -20.70 -5.66
CA ARG A 112 7.98 -21.72 -4.69
C ARG A 112 7.15 -21.55 -3.41
N GLY A 113 6.39 -22.59 -3.04
CA GLY A 113 5.71 -22.67 -1.73
C GLY A 113 4.21 -22.43 -1.69
N ALA A 114 3.54 -22.17 -2.82
CA ALA A 114 2.08 -22.27 -2.86
C ALA A 114 1.71 -23.76 -2.97
N ALA A 115 1.44 -24.41 -1.84
CA ALA A 115 0.60 -25.60 -1.87
C ALA A 115 -0.67 -25.22 -2.65
N ALA A 116 -0.95 -25.94 -3.73
CA ALA A 116 -2.06 -25.67 -4.63
C ALA A 116 -3.35 -25.42 -3.83
N GLN A 117 -3.76 -24.16 -3.72
CA GLN A 117 -5.12 -23.85 -3.33
C GLN A 117 -5.93 -24.05 -4.60
N ASP A 118 -6.63 -25.18 -4.66
CA ASP A 118 -7.67 -25.44 -5.65
C ASP A 118 -8.68 -24.28 -5.59
N VAL A 119 -8.56 -23.35 -6.55
CA VAL A 119 -9.61 -22.39 -6.85
C VAL A 119 -10.54 -23.10 -7.82
N PRO A 120 -11.77 -23.49 -7.41
CA PRO A 120 -12.68 -24.16 -8.32
C PRO A 120 -13.02 -23.22 -9.49
N SER A 121 -12.88 -23.75 -10.70
CA SER A 121 -13.35 -23.12 -11.94
C SER A 121 -14.82 -22.74 -11.78
N ARG A 122 -15.13 -21.44 -11.97
CA ARG A 122 -16.51 -20.98 -12.06
C ARG A 122 -17.13 -21.57 -13.33
N ALA A 123 -18.18 -22.36 -13.15
CA ALA A 123 -19.14 -22.75 -14.17
C ALA A 123 -20.02 -21.55 -14.58
#